data_AF-A0A6N9YNB1-F1
#
_entry.id   AF-A0A6N9YNB1-F1
#
_cell.length_a   1.000
_cell.length_b   1.000
_cell.length_c   1.000
_cell.angle_alpha   90.00
_cell.angle_beta   90.00
_cell.angle_gamma   90.00
#
_symmetry.space_group_name_H-M   'P 1'
#
loop_
_entity.id
_entity.type
_entity.pdbx_description
1 polymer ?
#
loop_
_entity_poly.entity_id
_entity_poly.type
_entity_poly.pdbx_seq_one_letter_code
_entity_poly.pdbx_strand_id
1 'polypeptide(L)'
;MAPQMAYRAGMAREEVSRSAFSRAVQRARGLHGWSQQQLAERSGIGERTIARWEKEGGDPYIGQVRKLVAATGIPAEDVLRAVGLLPEHAEVRDDLTADEQELWALGHRRGWSEELRWDLIDFLRVRKARARRTAEDDPNAIAAEMNAVLKRDFSDTEVADEGDALGEATRRYGT
;
A
#
# COMPACT_ATOMS: atom_id res chain seq x y z
N MET A 1 -39.48 9.66 -5.94
CA MET A 1 -38.58 9.07 -6.97
C MET A 1 -37.43 10.04 -7.18
N ALA A 2 -36.25 9.74 -6.65
CA ALA A 2 -35.06 10.56 -6.85
C ALA A 2 -34.32 10.09 -8.13
N PRO A 3 -33.77 11.01 -8.93
CA PRO A 3 -33.11 10.66 -10.18
C PRO A 3 -31.74 10.00 -9.93
N GLN A 4 -31.49 8.89 -10.63
CA GLN A 4 -30.17 8.29 -10.78
C GLN A 4 -29.21 9.32 -11.39
N MET A 5 -28.31 9.86 -10.58
CA MET A 5 -27.18 10.65 -11.02
C MET A 5 -26.24 9.76 -11.85
N ALA A 6 -26.25 9.98 -13.16
CA ALA A 6 -25.30 9.39 -14.09
C ALA A 6 -23.89 9.91 -13.79
N TYR A 7 -23.07 9.08 -13.13
CA TYR A 7 -21.64 9.32 -12.98
C TYR A 7 -20.95 9.03 -14.33
N ARG A 8 -21.04 9.98 -15.25
CA ARG A 8 -20.52 9.90 -16.62
C ARG A 8 -19.22 10.71 -16.73
N ALA A 9 -18.16 10.23 -16.08
CA ALA A 9 -16.80 10.76 -16.23
C ALA A 9 -15.77 9.63 -16.00
N GLY A 10 -15.51 8.79 -17.01
CA GLY A 10 -14.44 7.78 -16.88
C GLY A 10 -14.52 6.50 -17.72
N MET A 11 -15.26 6.46 -18.84
CA MET A 11 -15.38 5.27 -19.72
C MET A 11 -14.10 4.93 -20.52
N ALA A 12 -12.93 4.93 -19.87
CA ALA A 12 -11.68 4.36 -20.39
C ALA A 12 -10.94 3.50 -19.35
N ARG A 13 -11.39 3.47 -18.07
CA ARG A 13 -10.82 2.62 -17.02
C ARG A 13 -11.45 1.22 -16.93
N GLU A 14 -12.66 1.02 -17.45
CA GLU A 14 -13.42 -0.22 -17.21
C GLU A 14 -12.96 -1.43 -18.05
N GLU A 15 -12.47 -1.24 -19.27
CA GLU A 15 -12.08 -2.37 -20.14
C GLU A 15 -10.66 -2.88 -19.84
N VAL A 16 -9.74 -1.99 -19.49
CA VAL A 16 -8.34 -2.33 -19.19
C VAL A 16 -8.24 -3.14 -17.88
N SER A 17 -9.02 -2.77 -16.86
CA SER A 17 -9.03 -3.44 -15.54
C SER A 17 -9.67 -4.84 -15.56
N ARG A 18 -10.82 -5.02 -16.24
CA ARG A 18 -11.53 -6.33 -16.28
C ARG A 18 -10.68 -7.44 -16.90
N SER A 19 -9.86 -7.09 -17.90
CA SER A 19 -8.97 -8.04 -18.55
C SER A 19 -7.74 -8.40 -17.69
N ALA A 20 -7.25 -7.48 -16.87
CA ALA A 20 -6.10 -7.70 -16.00
C ALA A 20 -6.41 -8.67 -14.86
N PHE A 21 -7.57 -8.49 -14.19
CA PHE A 21 -8.00 -9.41 -13.14
C PHE A 21 -8.21 -10.84 -13.66
N SER A 22 -8.89 -11.00 -14.79
CA SER A 22 -9.04 -12.31 -15.44
C SER A 22 -7.69 -12.99 -15.69
N ARG A 23 -6.74 -12.27 -16.29
CA ARG A 23 -5.37 -12.78 -16.54
C ARG A 23 -4.65 -13.15 -15.25
N ALA A 24 -4.78 -12.36 -14.18
CA ALA A 24 -4.16 -12.64 -12.90
C ALA A 24 -4.68 -13.96 -12.30
N VAL A 25 -6.01 -14.17 -12.32
CA VAL A 25 -6.65 -15.40 -11.85
C VAL A 25 -6.20 -16.61 -12.68
N GLN A 26 -6.27 -16.50 -14.02
CA GLN A 26 -5.87 -17.57 -14.93
C GLN A 26 -4.38 -17.94 -14.76
N ARG A 27 -3.51 -16.93 -14.65
CA ARG A 27 -2.07 -17.12 -14.47
C ARG A 27 -1.77 -17.84 -13.16
N ALA A 28 -2.37 -17.41 -12.06
CA ALA A 28 -2.17 -18.03 -10.77
C ALA A 28 -2.66 -19.48 -10.77
N ARG A 29 -3.84 -19.73 -11.34
CA ARG A 29 -4.34 -21.08 -11.53
C ARG A 29 -3.38 -21.94 -12.36
N GLY A 30 -2.85 -21.39 -13.45
CA GLY A 30 -1.87 -22.05 -14.33
C GLY A 30 -0.55 -22.38 -13.63
N LEU A 31 -0.02 -21.47 -12.81
CA LEU A 31 1.23 -21.70 -12.04
C LEU A 31 1.11 -22.89 -11.08
N HIS A 32 -0.08 -23.14 -10.56
CA HIS A 32 -0.34 -24.28 -9.69
C HIS A 32 -0.88 -25.52 -10.43
N GLY A 33 -1.08 -25.45 -11.74
CA GLY A 33 -1.66 -26.54 -12.53
C GLY A 33 -3.11 -26.88 -12.15
N TRP A 34 -3.87 -25.91 -11.64
CA TRP A 34 -5.23 -26.15 -11.15
C TRP A 34 -6.30 -26.03 -12.25
N SER A 35 -7.40 -26.76 -12.09
CA SER A 35 -8.66 -26.51 -12.77
C SER A 35 -9.45 -25.38 -12.07
N GLN A 36 -10.49 -24.84 -12.73
CA GLN A 36 -11.37 -23.84 -12.10
C GLN A 36 -12.06 -24.40 -10.85
N GLN A 37 -12.48 -25.67 -10.90
CA GLN A 37 -13.03 -26.39 -9.75
C GLN A 37 -12.02 -26.49 -8.59
N GLN A 38 -10.76 -26.82 -8.88
CA GLN A 38 -9.73 -26.92 -7.83
C GLN A 38 -9.43 -25.56 -7.19
N LEU A 39 -9.40 -24.48 -7.98
CA LEU A 39 -9.28 -23.12 -7.43
C LEU A 39 -10.51 -22.76 -6.56
N ALA A 40 -11.70 -23.14 -6.99
CA ALA A 40 -12.93 -22.93 -6.24
C ALA A 40 -12.91 -23.65 -4.88
N GLU A 41 -12.52 -24.93 -4.87
CA GLU A 41 -12.38 -25.73 -3.65
C GLU A 41 -11.34 -25.13 -2.68
N ARG A 42 -10.17 -24.73 -3.18
CA ARG A 42 -9.10 -24.16 -2.36
C ARG A 42 -9.40 -22.76 -1.82
N SER A 43 -10.11 -21.94 -2.60
CA SER A 43 -10.46 -20.57 -2.19
C SER A 43 -11.79 -20.48 -1.44
N GLY A 44 -12.62 -21.51 -1.49
CA GLY A 44 -14.00 -21.45 -0.97
C GLY A 44 -14.84 -20.39 -1.71
N ILE A 45 -14.56 -20.19 -3.00
CA ILE A 45 -15.30 -19.33 -3.93
C ILE A 45 -16.01 -20.26 -4.91
N GLY A 46 -17.26 -20.00 -5.27
CA GLY A 46 -18.01 -20.86 -6.18
C GLY A 46 -17.35 -20.97 -7.56
N GLU A 47 -17.32 -22.17 -8.13
CA GLU A 47 -16.72 -22.42 -9.46
C GLU A 47 -17.32 -21.53 -10.55
N ARG A 48 -18.64 -21.31 -10.55
CA ARG A 48 -19.30 -20.37 -11.48
C ARG A 48 -18.78 -18.94 -11.35
N THR A 49 -18.42 -18.51 -10.14
CA THR A 49 -17.83 -17.19 -9.90
C THR A 49 -16.44 -17.11 -10.51
N ILE A 50 -15.61 -18.15 -10.31
CA ILE A 50 -14.28 -18.24 -10.93
C ILE A 50 -14.39 -18.25 -12.45
N ALA A 51 -15.27 -19.07 -13.02
CA ALA A 51 -15.49 -19.14 -14.46
C ALA A 51 -15.92 -17.79 -15.05
N ARG A 52 -16.82 -17.08 -14.36
CA ARG A 52 -17.23 -15.72 -14.75
C ARG A 52 -16.05 -14.75 -14.72
N TRP A 53 -15.24 -14.77 -13.66
CA TRP A 53 -14.06 -13.92 -13.55
C TRP A 53 -13.06 -14.16 -14.67
N GLU A 54 -12.77 -15.42 -15.00
CA GLU A 54 -11.83 -15.75 -16.06
C GLU A 54 -12.37 -15.40 -17.46
N LYS A 55 -13.68 -15.40 -17.69
CA LYS A 55 -14.28 -15.17 -19.01
C LYS A 55 -14.65 -13.71 -19.28
N GLU A 56 -15.31 -13.07 -18.32
CA GLU A 56 -15.97 -11.77 -18.50
C GLU A 56 -15.30 -10.66 -17.65
N GLY A 57 -14.28 -11.03 -16.88
CA GLY A 57 -13.77 -10.20 -15.80
C GLY A 57 -14.63 -10.32 -14.54
N GLY A 58 -14.16 -9.70 -13.46
CA GLY A 58 -14.81 -9.78 -12.16
C GLY A 58 -14.67 -8.49 -11.38
N ASP A 59 -15.67 -8.21 -10.56
CA ASP A 59 -15.61 -7.21 -9.50
C ASP A 59 -15.67 -7.95 -8.14
N PRO A 60 -14.55 -8.59 -7.72
CA PRO A 60 -14.51 -9.32 -6.47
C PRO A 60 -14.59 -8.34 -5.29
N TYR A 61 -15.43 -8.62 -4.30
CA TYR A 61 -15.36 -7.87 -3.05
C TYR A 61 -14.12 -8.25 -2.23
N ILE A 62 -13.74 -7.44 -1.25
CA ILE A 62 -12.46 -7.60 -0.52
C ILE A 62 -12.30 -8.98 0.15
N GLY A 63 -13.38 -9.58 0.65
CA GLY A 63 -13.37 -10.93 1.21
C GLY A 63 -13.04 -12.02 0.18
N GLN A 64 -13.50 -11.84 -1.07
CA GLN A 64 -13.16 -12.71 -2.19
C GLN A 64 -11.68 -12.56 -2.60
N VAL A 65 -11.16 -11.33 -2.62
CA VAL A 65 -9.73 -11.06 -2.85
C VAL A 65 -8.87 -11.76 -1.80
N ARG A 66 -9.22 -11.64 -0.51
CA ARG A 66 -8.51 -12.32 0.59
C ARG A 66 -8.48 -13.83 0.42
N LYS A 67 -9.62 -14.44 0.07
CA LYS A 67 -9.72 -15.88 -0.20
C LYS A 67 -8.85 -16.32 -1.37
N LEU A 68 -8.83 -15.54 -2.45
CA LEU A 68 -8.00 -15.80 -3.61
C LEU A 68 -6.51 -15.72 -3.27
N VAL A 69 -6.08 -14.65 -2.59
CA VAL A 69 -4.69 -14.47 -2.13
C VAL A 69 -4.26 -15.63 -1.23
N ALA A 70 -5.10 -16.00 -0.25
CA ALA A 70 -4.80 -17.12 0.65
C ALA A 70 -4.67 -18.47 -0.08
N ALA A 71 -5.51 -18.72 -1.08
CA ALA A 71 -5.48 -19.96 -1.84
C ALA A 71 -4.32 -20.03 -2.84
N THR A 72 -4.02 -18.92 -3.51
CA THR A 72 -3.09 -18.88 -4.65
C THR A 72 -1.68 -18.41 -4.29
N GLY A 73 -1.50 -17.71 -3.18
CA GLY A 73 -0.24 -17.09 -2.80
C GLY A 73 0.15 -15.88 -3.65
N ILE A 74 -0.74 -15.37 -4.52
CA ILE A 74 -0.50 -14.13 -5.27
C ILE A 74 -0.37 -12.97 -4.27
N PRO A 75 0.61 -12.06 -4.43
CA PRO A 75 0.68 -10.84 -3.64
C PRO A 75 -0.64 -10.05 -3.71
N ALA A 76 -1.10 -9.57 -2.56
CA ALA A 76 -2.37 -8.84 -2.50
C ALA A 76 -2.32 -7.58 -3.37
N GLU A 77 -1.16 -6.92 -3.51
CA GLU A 77 -1.02 -5.75 -4.35
C GLU A 77 -1.30 -6.07 -5.83
N ASP A 78 -0.87 -7.23 -6.33
CA ASP A 78 -1.07 -7.62 -7.72
C ASP A 78 -2.56 -7.83 -8.02
N VAL A 79 -3.28 -8.46 -7.09
CA VAL A 79 -4.73 -8.64 -7.23
C VAL A 79 -5.44 -7.30 -7.16
N LEU A 80 -5.06 -6.42 -6.23
CA LEU A 80 -5.64 -5.09 -6.06
C LEU A 80 -5.38 -4.15 -7.25
N ARG A 81 -4.20 -4.22 -7.87
CA ARG A 81 -3.90 -3.53 -9.13
C ARG A 81 -4.77 -4.07 -10.26
N ALA A 82 -4.89 -5.40 -10.36
CA ALA A 82 -5.64 -6.05 -11.41
C ALA A 82 -7.14 -5.72 -11.36
N VAL A 83 -7.71 -5.40 -10.19
CA VAL A 83 -9.10 -4.91 -10.04
C VAL A 83 -9.22 -3.39 -10.10
N GLY A 84 -8.12 -2.66 -10.35
CA GLY A 84 -8.10 -1.21 -10.46
C GLY A 84 -8.23 -0.44 -9.14
N LEU A 85 -8.05 -1.12 -7.99
CA LEU A 85 -8.02 -0.49 -6.67
C LEU A 85 -6.64 0.10 -6.32
N LEU A 86 -5.60 -0.32 -7.03
CA LEU A 86 -4.25 0.26 -6.97
C LEU A 86 -3.80 0.71 -8.37
N PRO A 87 -2.95 1.75 -8.47
CA PRO A 87 -2.38 2.19 -9.75
C PRO A 87 -1.54 1.08 -10.40
N GLU A 88 -1.61 1.00 -11.74
CA GLU A 88 -1.15 -0.14 -12.53
C GLU A 88 0.33 -0.45 -12.31
N HIS A 89 1.18 0.57 -12.14
CA HIS A 89 2.47 0.52 -11.45
C HIS A 89 2.75 1.95 -10.95
N ALA A 90 3.43 2.12 -9.81
CA ALA A 90 4.21 3.35 -9.66
C ALA A 90 5.29 3.27 -10.74
N GLU A 91 5.46 4.28 -11.59
CA GLU A 91 6.52 4.29 -12.60
C GLU A 91 7.85 3.96 -11.91
N VAL A 92 8.31 2.72 -12.06
CA VAL A 92 9.59 2.30 -11.50
C VAL A 92 10.64 2.88 -12.42
N ARG A 93 11.40 3.81 -11.87
CA ARG A 93 12.45 4.52 -12.57
C ARG A 93 13.78 3.91 -12.16
N ASP A 94 14.42 3.20 -13.09
CA ASP A 94 15.70 2.52 -12.85
C ASP A 94 16.84 3.50 -12.53
N ASP A 95 16.68 4.77 -12.88
CA ASP A 95 17.59 5.88 -12.57
C ASP A 95 17.43 6.44 -11.15
N LEU A 96 16.47 5.94 -10.37
CA LEU A 96 16.17 6.39 -9.02
C LEU A 96 16.49 5.31 -7.98
N THR A 97 17.11 5.72 -6.89
CA THR A 97 17.23 4.91 -5.66
C THR A 97 15.86 4.65 -5.04
N ALA A 98 15.76 3.67 -4.12
CA ALA A 98 14.48 3.31 -3.48
C ALA A 98 13.75 4.52 -2.86
N ASP A 99 14.45 5.36 -2.09
CA ASP A 99 13.86 6.55 -1.47
C ASP A 99 13.42 7.60 -2.50
N GLU A 100 14.15 7.72 -3.62
CA GLU A 100 13.81 8.63 -4.71
C GLU A 100 12.59 8.12 -5.49
N GLN A 101 12.47 6.80 -5.69
CA GLN A 101 11.28 6.17 -6.26
C GLN A 101 10.05 6.38 -5.37
N GLU A 102 10.22 6.27 -4.05
CA GLU A 102 9.13 6.52 -3.10
C GLU A 102 8.64 7.98 -3.19
N LEU A 103 9.57 8.94 -3.25
CA LEU A 103 9.27 10.35 -3.40
C LEU A 103 8.60 10.66 -4.76
N TRP A 104 9.09 10.04 -5.84
CA TRP A 104 8.48 10.14 -7.17
C TRP A 104 7.03 9.66 -7.17
N ALA A 105 6.81 8.47 -6.61
CA ALA A 105 5.49 7.87 -6.50
C ALA A 105 4.57 8.70 -5.59
N LEU A 106 5.10 9.26 -4.50
CA LEU A 106 4.35 10.16 -3.61
C LEU A 106 3.88 11.41 -4.35
N GLY A 107 4.76 12.05 -5.12
CA GLY A 107 4.40 13.23 -5.88
C GLY A 107 3.36 12.94 -6.95
N HIS A 108 3.47 11.79 -7.62
CA HIS A 108 2.44 11.33 -8.56
C HIS A 108 1.08 11.17 -7.87
N ARG A 109 1.05 10.52 -6.69
CA ARG A 109 -0.19 10.36 -5.89
C ARG A 109 -0.79 11.67 -5.42
N ARG A 110 0.03 12.71 -5.18
CA ARG A 110 -0.40 14.03 -4.71
C ARG A 110 -0.68 15.02 -5.85
N GLY A 111 -0.50 14.60 -7.11
CA GLY A 111 -0.71 15.46 -8.27
C GLY A 111 0.34 16.56 -8.42
N TRP A 112 1.56 16.34 -7.93
CA TRP A 112 2.67 17.27 -8.12
C TRP A 112 3.12 17.29 -9.58
N SER A 113 3.58 18.45 -10.05
CA SER A 113 4.22 18.54 -11.35
C SER A 113 5.46 17.65 -11.41
N GLU A 114 5.83 17.23 -12.62
CA GLU A 114 7.08 16.49 -12.81
C GLU A 114 8.31 17.29 -12.38
N GLU A 115 8.31 18.59 -12.66
CA GLU A 115 9.34 19.54 -12.22
C GLU A 115 9.52 19.52 -10.70
N LEU A 116 8.44 19.68 -9.94
CA LEU A 116 8.51 19.64 -8.47
C LEU A 116 9.00 18.29 -7.94
N ARG A 117 8.64 17.18 -8.60
CA ARG A 117 9.13 15.85 -8.23
C ARG A 117 10.65 15.76 -8.40
N TRP A 118 11.18 16.29 -9.50
CA TRP A 118 12.62 16.36 -9.73
C TRP A 118 13.32 17.28 -8.73
N ASP A 119 12.79 18.46 -8.47
CA ASP A 119 13.35 19.41 -7.49
C ASP A 119 13.49 18.78 -6.10
N LEU A 120 12.49 18.01 -5.67
CA LEU A 120 12.53 17.31 -4.38
C LEU A 120 13.54 16.17 -4.38
N ILE A 121 13.67 15.41 -5.47
CA ILE A 121 14.69 14.37 -5.61
C ILE A 121 16.08 14.98 -5.54
N ASP A 122 16.32 16.08 -6.25
CA ASP A 122 17.60 16.78 -6.23
C ASP A 122 17.90 17.37 -4.85
N PHE A 123 16.89 17.92 -4.17
CA PHE A 123 17.03 18.34 -2.78
C PHE A 123 17.45 17.18 -1.85
N LEU A 124 16.83 16.00 -1.98
CA LEU A 124 17.21 14.81 -1.21
C LEU A 124 18.65 14.37 -1.51
N ARG A 125 19.06 14.39 -2.79
CA ARG A 125 20.45 14.06 -3.20
C ARG A 125 21.45 14.99 -2.56
N VAL A 126 21.22 16.31 -2.63
CA VAL A 126 22.09 17.32 -2.01
C VAL A 126 22.18 17.10 -0.50
N ARG A 127 21.05 16.84 0.16
CA ARG A 127 21.01 16.60 1.61
C ARG A 127 21.77 15.33 1.99
N LYS A 128 21.58 14.22 1.27
CA LYS A 128 22.31 12.96 1.49
C LYS A 128 23.82 13.13 1.27
N ALA A 129 24.23 13.86 0.24
CA ALA A 129 25.64 14.14 -0.04
C ALA A 129 26.29 14.96 1.09
N ARG A 130 25.58 15.95 1.65
CA ARG A 130 26.06 16.71 2.81
C ARG A 130 26.18 15.84 4.05
N ALA A 131 25.14 15.07 4.37
CA ALA A 131 25.17 14.15 5.51
C ALA A 131 26.33 13.16 5.39
N ARG A 132 26.58 12.60 4.20
CA ARG A 132 27.71 11.70 3.97
C ARG A 132 29.07 12.38 4.23
N ARG A 133 29.27 13.62 3.77
CA ARG A 133 30.51 14.37 4.05
C ARG A 133 30.67 14.63 5.54
N THR A 134 29.61 15.06 6.22
CA THR A 134 29.64 15.23 7.68
C THR A 134 29.97 13.91 8.40
N ALA A 135 29.45 12.77 7.92
CA ALA A 135 29.77 11.45 8.48
C ALA A 135 31.24 11.06 8.30
N GLU A 136 31.81 11.40 7.14
CA GLU A 136 33.20 11.14 6.78
C GLU A 136 34.16 12.06 7.57
N ASP A 137 33.76 13.31 7.82
CA ASP A 137 34.54 14.31 8.56
C ASP A 137 34.43 14.14 10.10
N ASP A 138 33.26 13.74 10.61
CA ASP A 138 33.03 13.43 12.02
C ASP A 138 31.90 12.39 12.19
N PRO A 139 32.23 11.10 12.34
CA PRO A 139 31.26 10.02 12.47
C PRO A 139 30.31 10.18 13.67
N ASN A 140 30.72 10.92 14.71
CA ASN A 140 29.93 11.13 15.92
C ASN A 140 28.97 12.32 15.81
N ALA A 141 29.15 13.22 14.83
CA ALA A 141 28.31 14.40 14.65
C ALA A 141 26.87 14.04 14.21
N ILE A 142 26.71 13.02 13.35
CA ILE A 142 25.38 12.59 12.88
C ILE A 142 24.56 11.93 13.98
N ALA A 143 25.21 11.12 14.82
CA ALA A 143 24.56 10.52 15.97
C ALA A 143 24.10 11.61 16.96
N ALA A 144 24.88 12.69 17.13
CA ALA A 144 24.49 13.83 17.96
C ALA A 144 23.32 14.63 17.35
N GLU A 145 23.31 14.85 16.04
CA GLU A 145 22.24 15.58 15.34
C GLU A 145 20.91 14.79 15.32
N MET A 146 20.95 13.49 15.01
CA MET A 146 19.76 12.61 15.07
C MET A 146 19.20 12.53 16.50
N ASN A 147 20.06 12.44 17.51
CA ASN A 147 19.65 12.41 18.90
C ASN A 147 19.08 13.77 19.36
N ALA A 148 19.57 14.89 18.79
CA ALA A 148 19.01 16.22 19.04
C ALA A 148 17.64 16.44 18.39
N VAL A 149 17.43 15.97 17.16
CA VAL A 149 16.12 16.03 16.48
C VAL A 149 15.09 15.18 17.23
N LEU A 150 15.44 13.93 17.58
CA LEU A 150 14.55 13.06 18.36
C LEU A 150 14.23 13.65 19.74
N LYS A 151 15.21 14.23 20.45
CA LYS A 151 14.94 14.87 21.75
C LYS A 151 14.03 16.09 21.65
N ARG A 152 14.01 16.77 20.50
CA ARG A 152 13.17 17.96 20.28
C ARG A 152 11.72 17.59 19.97
N ASP A 153 11.49 16.49 19.26
CA ASP A 153 10.13 16.03 18.94
C ASP A 153 9.48 15.26 20.12
N PHE A 154 10.28 14.71 21.03
CA PHE A 154 9.80 14.00 22.22
C PHE A 154 9.73 14.86 23.51
N SER A 155 10.22 16.11 23.52
CA SER A 155 10.10 17.00 24.68
C SER A 155 8.77 17.74 24.79
N ASP A 156 8.00 17.82 23.70
CA ASP A 156 6.70 18.54 23.66
C ASP A 156 5.51 17.61 23.94
N THR A 157 5.76 16.33 24.20
CA THR A 157 4.73 15.44 24.77
C THR A 157 4.83 15.52 26.29
N GLU A 158 4.37 16.62 26.87
CA GLU A 158 3.95 16.63 28.28
C GLU A 158 2.91 15.52 28.45
N VAL A 159 3.36 14.38 28.94
CA VAL A 159 2.49 13.34 29.48
C VAL A 159 1.83 13.99 30.70
N ALA A 160 0.61 14.48 30.50
CA ALA A 160 -0.25 14.85 31.60
C ALA A 160 -0.31 13.66 32.57
N ASP A 161 0.10 13.96 33.79
CA ASP A 161 0.11 13.11 34.97
C ASP A 161 -1.31 12.61 35.28
N GLU A 162 -1.73 11.51 34.63
CA GLU A 162 -2.89 10.70 35.04
C GLU A 162 -2.48 9.64 36.08
N GLY A 163 -1.72 10.08 37.08
CA GLY A 163 -1.24 9.27 38.19
C GLY A 163 -2.14 9.28 39.41
N ASP A 164 -3.49 9.21 39.31
CA ASP A 164 -4.31 9.04 40.54
C ASP A 164 -5.77 8.54 40.37
N ALA A 165 -6.02 7.42 39.66
CA ALA A 165 -7.39 6.86 39.58
C ALA A 165 -7.55 5.33 39.55
N LEU A 166 -6.50 4.54 39.79
CA LEU A 166 -6.59 3.07 39.78
C LEU A 166 -6.24 2.39 41.12
N GLY A 167 -6.26 3.14 42.22
CA GLY A 167 -5.98 2.63 43.58
C GLY A 167 -7.19 2.14 44.40
N GLU A 168 -8.44 2.37 43.96
CA GLU A 168 -9.62 2.16 44.83
C GLU A 168 -10.58 1.02 44.45
N ALA A 169 -10.41 0.36 43.30
CA ALA A 169 -11.37 -0.66 42.86
C ALA A 169 -11.13 -2.08 43.41
N THR A 170 -9.97 -2.38 43.99
CA THR A 170 -9.61 -3.74 44.44
C THR A 170 -9.84 -4.02 45.94
N ARG A 171 -10.38 -3.06 46.71
CA ARG A 171 -10.55 -3.21 48.16
C ARG A 171 -11.97 -3.62 48.63
N ARG A 172 -12.90 -3.94 47.72
CA ARG A 172 -14.32 -4.23 48.08
C ARG A 172 -14.81 -5.66 47.84
N TYR A 173 -13.98 -6.57 47.34
CA TYR A 173 -14.36 -7.99 47.21
C TYR A 173 -13.22 -8.88 47.72
N GLY A 174 -13.14 -9.03 49.03
CA GLY A 174 -12.27 -9.97 49.71
C GLY A 174 -12.75 -10.13 51.15
N THR A 175 -13.29 -11.31 51.45
CA THR A 175 -13.90 -11.81 52.70
C THR A 175 -15.23 -11.21 53.12
#